data_AF-A0A4Q2Y0H9-F1
#
_entry.id   AF-A0A4Q2Y0H9-F1
#
_cell.length_a   1.000
_cell.length_b   1.000
_cell.length_c   1.000
_cell.angle_alpha   90.00
_cell.angle_beta   90.00
_cell.angle_gamma   90.00
#
_symmetry.space_group_name_H-M   'P 1'
#
loop_
_entity.id
_entity.type
_entity.pdbx_description
1 polymer ?
#
loop_
_entity_poly.entity_id
_entity_poly.type
_entity_poly.pdbx_seq_one_letter_code
_entity_poly.pdbx_strand_id
1 'polypeptide(L)'
;MAVSGVANPYCFGISGNELRVAVPNGIDFESPGQHIITVRVRATDSAHHHIERNFNIQIVDDRTEDADGDGITEEMEEDVFLTSDTVFTNIATSDTDKDGIPALIEYAFNLDMRSPDAGLRLGGEGSTAGLPLVTAIRDAAGNRRLRMEYLRRVNNRLTYIPQFATGLGESDWSDASAVPETVRVSPGWERCVVEDEAGSSIRFGRVKVKW
;
A
#
# COMPACT_ATOMS: atom_id res chain seq x y z
N MET A 1 18.50 41.67 -5.18
CA MET A 1 18.94 40.27 -5.32
C MET A 1 18.26 39.70 -6.55
N ALA A 2 18.95 38.92 -7.37
CA ALA A 2 18.37 38.30 -8.56
C ALA A 2 18.79 36.82 -8.62
N VAL A 3 17.89 35.95 -9.07
CA VAL A 3 18.17 34.53 -9.35
C VAL A 3 18.09 34.34 -10.86
N SER A 4 19.06 33.61 -11.42
CA SER A 4 19.04 33.16 -12.82
C SER A 4 19.79 31.84 -12.96
N GLY A 5 19.58 31.10 -14.04
CA GLY A 5 20.36 29.89 -14.37
C GLY A 5 19.64 28.54 -14.15
N VAL A 6 19.30 27.92 -15.29
CA VAL A 6 19.05 26.51 -15.71
C VAL A 6 18.15 25.52 -14.93
N ALA A 7 17.55 24.61 -15.73
CA ALA A 7 16.51 23.60 -15.46
C ALA A 7 15.37 24.12 -14.56
N ASN A 8 14.26 24.51 -15.17
CA ASN A 8 13.09 25.09 -14.50
C ASN A 8 13.34 26.44 -13.78
N PRO A 9 13.84 27.48 -14.49
CA PRO A 9 14.01 28.83 -13.92
C PRO A 9 12.72 29.49 -13.41
N TYR A 10 11.56 28.87 -13.66
CA TYR A 10 10.24 29.32 -13.19
C TYR A 10 9.85 28.75 -11.82
N CYS A 11 10.55 27.73 -11.32
CA CYS A 11 10.19 27.08 -10.06
C CYS A 11 10.61 27.88 -8.82
N PHE A 12 11.56 28.81 -8.97
CA PHE A 12 12.08 29.62 -7.87
C PHE A 12 11.96 31.11 -8.16
N GLY A 13 11.56 31.88 -7.16
CA GLY A 13 11.52 33.34 -7.20
C GLY A 13 12.19 33.95 -5.97
N ILE A 14 12.50 35.24 -6.04
CA ILE A 14 12.98 36.00 -4.88
C ILE A 14 11.90 36.97 -4.45
N SER A 15 11.62 37.00 -3.15
CA SER A 15 10.85 38.07 -2.51
C SER A 15 11.70 38.71 -1.42
N GLY A 16 12.18 39.94 -1.66
CA GLY A 16 13.10 40.61 -0.74
C GLY A 16 14.41 39.84 -0.57
N ASN A 17 14.62 39.27 0.61
CA ASN A 17 15.79 38.48 1.00
C ASN A 17 15.50 36.96 1.06
N GLU A 18 14.35 36.50 0.57
CA GLU A 18 13.96 35.09 0.60
C GLU A 18 13.96 34.50 -0.81
N LEU A 19 14.52 33.29 -0.93
CA LEU A 19 14.27 32.40 -2.07
C LEU A 19 12.97 31.64 -1.77
N ARG A 20 12.03 31.65 -2.71
CA ARG A 20 10.72 31.01 -2.56
C ARG A 20 10.46 30.07 -3.73
N VAL A 21 9.72 29.00 -3.47
CA VAL A 21 9.13 28.17 -4.52
C VAL A 21 7.99 28.96 -5.16
N ALA A 22 8.08 29.22 -6.46
CA ALA A 22 7.11 30.00 -7.23
C ALA A 22 6.16 29.11 -8.03
N VAL A 23 6.66 27.99 -8.58
CA VAL A 23 5.86 26.99 -9.32
C VAL A 23 6.37 25.61 -8.91
N PRO A 24 5.61 24.81 -8.14
CA PRO A 24 6.09 23.55 -7.60
C PRO A 24 6.16 22.44 -8.65
N ASN A 25 5.35 22.47 -9.72
CA ASN A 25 5.21 21.40 -10.73
C ASN A 25 6.47 21.07 -11.55
N GLY A 26 7.60 21.74 -11.31
CA GLY A 26 8.89 21.41 -11.91
C GLY A 26 9.97 21.10 -10.87
N ILE A 27 9.55 20.80 -9.64
CA ILE A 27 10.36 20.26 -8.56
C ILE A 27 9.71 18.93 -8.22
N ASP A 28 10.33 17.87 -8.70
CA ASP A 28 9.81 16.51 -8.62
C ASP A 28 11.03 15.58 -8.48
N PHE A 29 11.05 14.69 -7.49
CA PHE A 29 12.25 13.91 -7.19
C PHE A 29 12.49 12.86 -8.27
N GLU A 30 11.41 12.34 -8.84
CA GLU A 30 11.29 11.25 -9.80
C GLU A 30 11.67 11.75 -11.21
N SER A 31 11.53 13.06 -11.44
CA SER A 31 11.97 13.71 -12.66
C SER A 31 13.48 13.53 -12.90
N PRO A 32 13.89 12.93 -14.04
CA PRO A 32 15.29 12.61 -14.31
C PRO A 32 16.23 13.82 -14.18
N GLY A 33 17.21 13.72 -13.28
CA GLY A 33 18.23 14.74 -13.07
C GLY A 33 17.80 15.92 -12.19
N GLN A 34 16.63 15.84 -11.52
CA GLN A 34 16.15 16.89 -10.60
C GLN A 34 16.53 16.68 -9.12
N HIS A 35 17.26 15.62 -8.77
CA HIS A 35 17.72 15.40 -7.38
C HIS A 35 18.60 16.54 -6.82
N ILE A 36 19.20 17.36 -7.69
CA ILE A 36 19.91 18.58 -7.31
C ILE A 36 19.52 19.70 -8.28
N ILE A 37 18.95 20.77 -7.74
CA ILE A 37 18.68 22.00 -8.49
C ILE A 37 19.78 23.02 -8.19
N THR A 38 20.49 23.47 -9.22
CA THR A 38 21.52 24.50 -9.09
C THR A 38 20.95 25.85 -9.50
N VAL A 39 20.82 26.78 -8.55
CA VAL A 39 20.39 28.16 -8.81
C VAL A 39 21.58 29.12 -8.71
N ARG A 40 21.71 30.08 -9.65
CA ARG A 40 22.68 31.16 -9.50
C ARG A 40 22.03 32.34 -8.81
N VAL A 41 22.64 32.77 -7.71
CA VAL A 41 22.17 33.89 -6.89
C VAL A 41 23.13 35.07 -7.05
N ARG A 42 22.57 36.24 -7.37
CA ARG A 42 23.27 37.53 -7.42
C ARG A 42 22.81 38.45 -6.30
N ALA A 43 23.76 38.90 -5.49
CA ALA A 43 23.57 40.03 -4.57
C ALA A 43 24.23 41.28 -5.17
N THR A 44 23.57 42.43 -5.07
CA THR A 44 24.04 43.72 -5.58
C THR A 44 23.90 44.76 -4.48
N ASP A 45 24.95 45.54 -4.24
CA ASP A 45 24.93 46.63 -3.26
C ASP A 45 24.34 47.93 -3.84
N SER A 46 24.24 48.97 -3.01
CA SER A 46 23.74 50.29 -3.44
C SER A 46 24.68 51.02 -4.40
N ALA A 47 25.93 50.57 -4.54
CA ALA A 47 26.92 51.10 -5.47
C ALA A 47 26.99 50.29 -6.78
N HIS A 48 26.05 49.35 -6.99
CA HIS A 48 25.98 48.43 -8.14
C HIS A 48 27.11 47.40 -8.25
N HIS A 49 27.95 47.23 -7.23
CA HIS A 49 28.83 46.07 -7.18
C HIS A 49 28.00 44.82 -6.92
N HIS A 50 28.42 43.69 -7.50
CA HIS A 50 27.70 42.44 -7.34
C HIS A 50 28.61 41.25 -7.07
N ILE A 51 28.06 40.28 -6.36
CA ILE A 51 28.63 38.95 -6.18
C ILE A 51 27.64 37.92 -6.70
N GLU A 52 28.13 36.95 -7.46
CA GLU A 52 27.36 35.80 -7.93
C GLU A 52 27.92 34.51 -7.37
N ARG A 53 27.03 33.61 -6.93
CA ARG A 53 27.38 32.25 -6.51
C ARG A 53 26.32 31.27 -6.97
N ASN A 54 26.75 30.04 -7.23
CA ASN A 54 25.83 28.92 -7.38
C ASN A 54 25.41 28.46 -5.98
N PHE A 55 24.13 28.16 -5.83
CA PHE A 55 23.55 27.53 -4.67
C PHE A 55 22.88 26.24 -5.14
N ASN A 56 23.28 25.13 -4.54
CA ASN A 56 22.72 23.82 -4.88
C ASN A 56 21.66 23.47 -3.84
N ILE A 57 20.46 23.16 -4.31
CA ILE A 57 19.32 22.70 -3.52
C ILE A 57 19.20 21.20 -3.77
N GLN A 58 19.33 20.41 -2.72
CA GLN A 58 19.05 18.98 -2.81
C GLN A 58 17.53 18.78 -2.73
N ILE A 59 17.00 18.02 -3.67
CA ILE A 59 15.62 17.53 -3.62
C ILE A 59 15.65 16.19 -2.89
N VAL A 60 14.72 16.02 -1.96
CA VAL A 60 14.57 14.80 -1.19
C VAL A 60 13.26 14.14 -1.60
N ASP A 61 13.29 12.82 -1.70
CA ASP A 61 12.14 11.96 -1.95
C ASP A 61 11.18 12.02 -0.76
N ASP A 62 9.90 12.30 -1.04
CA ASP A 62 8.83 12.20 -0.04
C ASP A 62 8.11 10.85 -0.14
N ARG A 63 8.65 9.87 0.60
CA ARG A 63 8.08 8.52 0.70
C ARG A 63 6.64 8.46 1.24
N THR A 64 6.09 9.57 1.73
CA THR A 64 4.78 9.65 2.37
C THR A 64 3.71 10.38 1.56
N GLU A 65 4.08 10.94 0.41
CA GLU A 65 3.13 11.54 -0.53
C GLU A 65 2.20 10.46 -1.11
N ASP A 66 1.00 10.89 -1.50
CA ASP A 66 -0.04 10.13 -2.21
C ASP A 66 -0.42 11.01 -3.41
N ALA A 67 0.42 10.97 -4.45
CA ALA A 67 0.45 11.97 -5.51
C ALA A 67 -0.81 11.93 -6.38
N ASP A 68 -1.39 10.74 -6.60
CA ASP A 68 -2.61 10.55 -7.39
C ASP A 68 -3.91 10.47 -6.55
N GLY A 69 -3.80 10.39 -5.22
CA GLY A 69 -4.91 10.44 -4.28
C GLY A 69 -5.71 9.14 -4.19
N ASP A 70 -5.12 8.00 -4.52
CA ASP A 70 -5.74 6.68 -4.42
C ASP A 70 -5.66 6.05 -3.01
N GLY A 71 -4.91 6.68 -2.10
CA GLY A 71 -4.79 6.31 -0.69
C GLY A 71 -3.61 5.39 -0.37
N ILE A 72 -2.72 5.11 -1.33
CA ILE A 72 -1.40 4.50 -1.08
C ILE A 72 -0.31 5.58 -1.09
N THR A 73 0.73 5.36 -0.28
CA THR A 73 1.88 6.28 -0.23
C THR A 73 2.95 5.83 -1.21
N GLU A 74 3.85 6.72 -1.62
CA GLU A 74 4.98 6.41 -2.51
C GLU A 74 5.80 5.20 -2.06
N GLU A 75 6.08 5.09 -0.74
CA GLU A 75 6.77 3.91 -0.19
C GLU A 75 6.03 2.59 -0.52
N MET A 76 4.69 2.60 -0.51
CA MET A 76 3.89 1.40 -0.79
C MET A 76 3.74 1.15 -2.29
N GLU A 77 3.61 2.19 -3.08
CA GLU A 77 3.53 2.06 -4.54
C GLU A 77 4.78 1.38 -5.10
N GLU A 78 5.95 1.93 -4.80
CA GLU A 78 7.20 1.50 -5.42
C GLU A 78 7.77 0.23 -4.77
N ASP A 79 7.79 0.19 -3.43
CA ASP A 79 8.51 -0.89 -2.72
C ASP A 79 7.64 -2.14 -2.55
N VAL A 80 6.32 -1.99 -2.59
CA VAL A 80 5.36 -3.08 -2.32
C VAL A 80 4.53 -3.43 -3.55
N PHE A 81 3.72 -2.50 -4.06
CA PHE A 81 2.71 -2.78 -5.07
C PHE A 81 3.22 -2.72 -6.51
N LEU A 82 4.44 -2.21 -6.70
CA LEU A 82 5.12 -2.09 -7.99
C LEU A 82 4.37 -1.20 -8.97
N THR A 83 3.77 -0.15 -8.43
CA THR A 83 3.00 0.86 -9.14
C THR A 83 3.78 2.17 -9.21
N SER A 84 3.11 3.25 -9.61
CA SER A 84 3.72 4.54 -9.90
C SER A 84 2.78 5.63 -9.40
N ASP A 85 3.37 6.57 -8.69
CA ASP A 85 2.93 7.92 -8.30
C ASP A 85 1.95 8.65 -9.24
N THR A 86 2.05 8.41 -10.56
CA THR A 86 1.25 9.09 -11.59
C THR A 86 0.04 8.29 -12.06
N VAL A 87 -0.12 7.06 -11.58
CA VAL A 87 -1.11 6.11 -12.10
C VAL A 87 -2.02 5.64 -10.98
N PHE A 88 -3.22 6.25 -10.93
CA PHE A 88 -4.29 5.85 -10.01
C PHE A 88 -4.47 4.33 -10.01
N THR A 89 -4.10 3.68 -8.92
CA THR A 89 -4.06 2.23 -8.81
C THR A 89 -5.11 1.72 -7.83
N ASN A 90 -6.13 1.06 -8.37
CA ASN A 90 -7.01 0.27 -7.51
C ASN A 90 -6.38 -1.08 -7.16
N ILE A 91 -5.64 -1.15 -6.06
CA ILE A 91 -4.99 -2.37 -5.53
C ILE A 91 -5.98 -3.51 -5.23
N ALA A 92 -7.27 -3.20 -5.04
CA ALA A 92 -8.31 -4.22 -4.86
C ALA A 92 -8.64 -4.98 -6.16
N THR A 93 -8.18 -4.48 -7.31
CA THR A 93 -8.39 -5.09 -8.63
C THR A 93 -7.12 -5.21 -9.47
N SER A 94 -6.02 -4.54 -9.10
CA SER A 94 -4.72 -4.68 -9.75
C SER A 94 -4.21 -6.11 -9.58
N ASP A 95 -3.68 -6.71 -10.63
CA ASP A 95 -3.21 -8.11 -10.67
C ASP A 95 -1.91 -8.11 -11.49
N THR A 96 -0.80 -7.91 -10.78
CA THR A 96 0.50 -7.57 -11.37
C THR A 96 1.09 -8.73 -12.15
N ASP A 97 0.97 -9.94 -11.63
CA ASP A 97 1.48 -11.17 -12.25
C ASP A 97 0.46 -11.91 -13.13
N LYS A 98 -0.82 -11.47 -13.10
CA LYS A 98 -1.94 -11.95 -13.93
C LYS A 98 -2.37 -13.37 -13.61
N ASP A 99 -2.30 -13.75 -12.35
CA ASP A 99 -2.72 -15.07 -11.88
C ASP A 99 -4.17 -15.12 -11.38
N GLY A 100 -4.85 -13.96 -11.34
CA GLY A 100 -6.23 -13.79 -10.93
C GLY A 100 -6.42 -13.40 -9.46
N ILE A 101 -5.34 -13.19 -8.69
CA ILE A 101 -5.39 -12.68 -7.32
C ILE A 101 -4.99 -11.20 -7.31
N PRO A 102 -5.84 -10.29 -6.78
CA PRO A 102 -5.47 -8.89 -6.72
C PRO A 102 -4.31 -8.60 -5.75
N ALA A 103 -3.50 -7.59 -6.05
CA ALA A 103 -2.34 -7.15 -5.28
C ALA A 103 -2.67 -6.87 -3.80
N LEU A 104 -3.85 -6.32 -3.48
CA LEU A 104 -4.31 -6.17 -2.09
C LEU A 104 -4.41 -7.52 -1.36
N ILE A 105 -4.92 -8.55 -2.04
CA ILE A 105 -5.06 -9.90 -1.50
C ILE A 105 -3.71 -10.56 -1.37
N GLU A 106 -2.83 -10.39 -2.35
CA GLU A 106 -1.46 -10.90 -2.30
C GLU A 106 -0.69 -10.29 -1.13
N TYR A 107 -0.73 -8.95 -1.01
CA TYR A 107 -0.15 -8.22 0.11
C TYR A 107 -0.70 -8.73 1.45
N ALA A 108 -2.03 -8.86 1.55
CA ALA A 108 -2.70 -9.23 2.79
C ALA A 108 -2.31 -10.63 3.30
N PHE A 109 -1.98 -11.56 2.40
CA PHE A 109 -1.68 -12.95 2.73
C PHE A 109 -0.24 -13.37 2.44
N ASN A 110 0.66 -12.39 2.26
CA ASN A 110 2.10 -12.56 2.06
C ASN A 110 2.47 -13.39 0.83
N LEU A 111 1.69 -13.25 -0.24
CA LEU A 111 1.97 -13.83 -1.55
C LEU A 111 2.96 -12.96 -2.33
N ASP A 112 3.53 -13.49 -3.41
CA ASP A 112 4.50 -12.79 -4.26
C ASP A 112 3.83 -12.17 -5.49
N MET A 113 3.64 -10.84 -5.46
CA MET A 113 3.05 -10.05 -6.55
C MET A 113 3.79 -10.09 -7.89
N ARG A 114 4.98 -10.70 -7.94
CA ARG A 114 5.78 -10.83 -9.17
C ARG A 114 5.73 -12.24 -9.75
N SER A 115 5.14 -13.21 -9.05
CA SER A 115 5.24 -14.63 -9.40
C SER A 115 3.93 -15.36 -9.16
N PRO A 116 3.31 -15.93 -10.23
CA PRO A 116 2.02 -16.60 -10.13
C PRO A 116 1.97 -17.65 -9.01
N ASP A 117 1.14 -17.38 -7.99
CA ASP A 117 1.01 -18.19 -6.79
C ASP A 117 -0.44 -18.36 -6.27
N ALA A 118 -1.45 -18.02 -7.09
CA ALA A 118 -2.89 -18.13 -6.81
C ALA A 118 -3.37 -19.48 -6.23
N GLY A 119 -2.59 -20.55 -6.42
CA GLY A 119 -2.84 -21.87 -5.86
C GLY A 119 -2.37 -22.06 -4.41
N LEU A 120 -1.52 -21.17 -3.88
CA LEU A 120 -0.92 -21.27 -2.56
C LEU A 120 -1.98 -20.99 -1.50
N ARG A 121 -2.50 -22.05 -0.88
CA ARG A 121 -3.36 -21.97 0.29
C ARG A 121 -2.52 -21.97 1.54
N LEU A 122 -3.00 -21.30 2.58
CA LEU A 122 -2.37 -21.30 3.88
C LEU A 122 -2.23 -22.75 4.37
N GLY A 123 -0.99 -23.18 4.59
CA GLY A 123 -0.70 -24.53 5.07
C GLY A 123 -0.86 -24.67 6.58
N GLY A 124 -0.34 -25.79 7.10
CA GLY A 124 -0.31 -26.09 8.53
C GLY A 124 0.55 -25.14 9.36
N GLU A 125 0.76 -25.52 10.62
CA GLU A 125 1.54 -24.74 11.59
C GLU A 125 2.92 -24.36 11.02
N GLY A 126 3.27 -23.08 11.14
CA GLY A 126 4.51 -22.52 10.59
C GLY A 126 4.42 -21.91 9.18
N SER A 127 3.29 -22.04 8.48
CA SER A 127 3.14 -21.37 7.17
C SER A 127 3.11 -19.85 7.33
N THR A 128 3.91 -19.16 6.51
CA THR A 128 4.11 -17.69 6.53
C THR A 128 3.48 -16.97 5.35
N ALA A 129 2.83 -17.69 4.44
CA ALA A 129 2.14 -17.15 3.26
C ALA A 129 1.00 -18.09 2.85
N GLY A 130 0.03 -17.57 2.10
CA GLY A 130 -1.02 -18.36 1.46
C GLY A 130 -2.43 -17.79 1.65
N LEU A 131 -3.25 -17.93 0.62
CA LEU A 131 -4.67 -17.58 0.63
C LEU A 131 -5.43 -18.29 1.77
N PRO A 132 -6.53 -17.71 2.27
CA PRO A 132 -7.34 -18.32 3.32
C PRO A 132 -7.71 -19.78 3.01
N LEU A 133 -7.59 -20.63 4.03
CA LEU A 133 -7.95 -22.03 3.97
C LEU A 133 -9.27 -22.22 4.73
N VAL A 134 -10.30 -22.71 4.02
CA VAL A 134 -11.60 -23.04 4.60
C VAL A 134 -11.80 -24.54 4.54
N THR A 135 -12.02 -25.17 5.69
CA THR A 135 -12.18 -26.62 5.82
C THR A 135 -13.46 -26.98 6.55
N ALA A 136 -14.02 -28.14 6.23
CA ALA A 136 -15.17 -28.67 6.96
C ALA A 136 -14.70 -29.44 8.20
N ILE A 137 -15.27 -29.11 9.35
CA ILE A 137 -15.01 -29.77 10.63
C ILE A 137 -16.32 -30.29 11.25
N ARG A 138 -16.20 -31.02 12.36
CA ARG A 138 -17.34 -31.36 13.21
C ARG A 138 -17.15 -30.75 14.59
N ASP A 139 -18.17 -30.07 15.09
CA ASP A 139 -18.18 -29.57 16.47
C ASP A 139 -18.29 -30.72 17.48
N ALA A 140 -18.19 -30.41 18.78
CA ALA A 140 -18.29 -31.39 19.86
C ALA A 140 -19.65 -32.13 19.90
N ALA A 141 -20.70 -31.53 19.32
CA ALA A 141 -22.02 -32.13 19.16
C ALA A 141 -22.19 -32.92 17.85
N GLY A 142 -21.14 -32.99 17.02
CA GLY A 142 -21.10 -33.73 15.75
C GLY A 142 -21.65 -32.96 14.54
N ASN A 143 -22.08 -31.71 14.71
CA ASN A 143 -22.59 -30.88 13.61
C ASN A 143 -21.46 -30.47 12.68
N ARG A 144 -21.73 -30.44 11.37
CA ARG A 144 -20.76 -29.94 10.39
C ARG A 144 -20.67 -28.42 10.45
N ARG A 145 -19.45 -27.90 10.54
CA ARG A 145 -19.12 -26.45 10.49
C ARG A 145 -18.03 -26.18 9.47
N LEU A 146 -17.84 -24.91 9.12
CA LEU A 146 -16.64 -24.44 8.45
C LEU A 146 -15.66 -23.88 9.47
N ARG A 147 -14.38 -24.22 9.31
CA ARG A 147 -13.26 -23.59 9.99
C ARG A 147 -12.43 -22.84 8.96
N MET A 148 -12.23 -21.56 9.19
CA MET A 148 -11.44 -20.68 8.34
C MET A 148 -10.13 -20.32 9.04
N GLU A 149 -9.03 -20.51 8.33
CA GLU A 149 -7.70 -20.07 8.73
C GLU A 149 -7.17 -19.04 7.73
N TYR A 150 -6.58 -17.96 8.23
CA TYR A 150 -5.95 -16.94 7.41
C TYR A 150 -4.80 -16.25 8.16
N LEU A 151 -3.86 -15.67 7.41
CA LEU A 151 -2.85 -14.78 7.97
C LEU A 151 -3.40 -13.36 8.07
N ARG A 152 -3.01 -12.67 9.14
CA ARG A 152 -3.30 -11.27 9.35
C ARG A 152 -2.01 -10.53 9.67
N ARG A 153 -1.73 -9.49 8.88
CA ARG A 153 -0.73 -8.48 9.23
C ARG A 153 -1.24 -7.68 10.43
N VAL A 154 -0.37 -7.40 11.39
CA VAL A 154 -0.71 -6.58 12.57
C VAL A 154 -0.05 -5.21 12.48
N ASN A 155 -0.66 -4.20 13.12
CA ASN A 155 -0.21 -2.81 13.11
C ASN A 155 -0.05 -2.22 11.69
N ASN A 156 -0.97 -2.56 10.79
CA ASN A 156 -1.02 -2.01 9.44
C ASN A 156 -2.40 -1.38 9.17
N ARG A 157 -2.59 -0.87 7.94
CA ARG A 157 -3.84 -0.24 7.50
C ARG A 157 -4.94 -1.25 7.14
N LEU A 158 -4.60 -2.53 6.96
CA LEU A 158 -5.56 -3.53 6.49
C LEU A 158 -6.62 -3.88 7.53
N THR A 159 -7.86 -3.96 7.07
CA THR A 159 -8.97 -4.56 7.82
C THR A 159 -9.33 -5.92 7.24
N TYR A 160 -9.32 -6.95 8.08
CA TYR A 160 -9.68 -8.32 7.73
C TYR A 160 -11.04 -8.67 8.34
N ILE A 161 -12.02 -9.00 7.51
CA ILE A 161 -13.38 -9.30 7.91
C ILE A 161 -13.70 -10.74 7.45
N PRO A 162 -13.59 -11.76 8.32
CA PRO A 162 -14.05 -13.10 7.99
C PRO A 162 -15.56 -13.09 7.81
N GLN A 163 -16.04 -13.72 6.74
CA GLN A 163 -17.45 -13.79 6.41
C GLN A 163 -17.86 -15.21 6.03
N PHE A 164 -19.09 -15.55 6.35
CA PHE A 164 -19.72 -16.81 5.96
C PHE A 164 -21.06 -16.54 5.27
N ALA A 165 -21.47 -17.45 4.38
CA ALA A 165 -22.69 -17.32 3.61
C ALA A 165 -23.35 -18.69 3.35
N THR A 166 -24.66 -18.68 3.06
CA THR A 166 -25.38 -19.85 2.52
C THR A 166 -25.52 -19.83 1.01
N GLY A 167 -25.09 -18.75 0.36
CA GLY A 167 -25.11 -18.54 -1.09
C GLY A 167 -23.90 -17.74 -1.55
N LEU A 168 -23.84 -17.45 -2.85
CA LEU A 168 -22.72 -16.71 -3.46
C LEU A 168 -23.08 -15.26 -3.81
N GLY A 169 -24.33 -14.84 -3.62
CA GLY A 169 -24.73 -13.45 -3.83
C GLY A 169 -24.11 -12.53 -2.78
N GLU A 170 -23.78 -11.28 -3.14
CA GLU A 170 -23.10 -10.36 -2.22
C GLU A 170 -23.92 -10.09 -0.93
N SER A 171 -25.26 -10.12 -1.02
CA SER A 171 -26.16 -9.99 0.13
C SER A 171 -26.24 -11.22 1.03
N ASP A 172 -25.74 -12.38 0.59
CA ASP A 172 -25.76 -13.62 1.36
C ASP A 172 -24.64 -13.68 2.42
N TRP A 173 -23.65 -12.79 2.30
CA TRP A 173 -22.47 -12.75 3.16
C TRP A 173 -22.75 -11.97 4.44
N SER A 174 -22.46 -12.60 5.57
CA SER A 174 -22.47 -11.98 6.89
C SER A 174 -21.10 -12.09 7.54
N ASP A 175 -20.71 -11.06 8.28
CA ASP A 175 -19.51 -11.08 9.11
C ASP A 175 -19.60 -12.22 10.14
N ALA A 176 -18.47 -12.85 10.44
CA ALA A 176 -18.41 -13.90 11.45
C ALA A 176 -18.81 -13.34 12.82
N SER A 177 -19.71 -14.03 13.52
CA SER A 177 -20.12 -13.70 14.89
C SER A 177 -19.05 -14.06 15.92
N ALA A 178 -18.31 -15.15 15.66
CA ALA A 178 -17.22 -15.61 16.51
C ALA A 178 -16.00 -14.67 16.37
N VAL A 179 -15.38 -14.34 17.50
CA VAL A 179 -14.10 -13.62 17.51
C VAL A 179 -13.00 -14.57 17.05
N PRO A 180 -12.15 -14.19 16.08
CA PRO A 180 -11.05 -15.05 15.64
C PRO A 180 -10.06 -15.33 16.77
N GLU A 181 -9.74 -16.60 16.98
CA GLU A 181 -8.61 -17.02 17.81
C GLU A 181 -7.32 -16.68 17.07
N THR A 182 -6.35 -16.05 17.75
CA THR A 182 -5.09 -15.65 17.11
C THR A 182 -3.86 -16.25 17.77
N VAL A 183 -2.90 -16.63 16.92
CA VAL A 183 -1.59 -17.13 17.32
C VAL A 183 -0.54 -16.35 16.53
N ARG A 184 0.39 -15.71 17.23
CA ARG A 184 1.50 -14.99 16.59
C ARG A 184 2.36 -15.95 15.77
N VAL A 185 2.64 -15.62 14.51
CA VAL A 185 3.47 -16.42 13.60
C VAL A 185 4.89 -15.87 13.54
N SER A 186 5.02 -14.54 13.39
CA SER A 186 6.30 -13.84 13.31
C SER A 186 6.11 -12.36 13.71
N PRO A 187 7.17 -11.52 13.77
CA PRO A 187 6.99 -10.09 13.93
C PRO A 187 6.11 -9.51 12.81
N GLY A 188 5.04 -8.81 13.19
CA GLY A 188 4.10 -8.22 12.22
C GLY A 188 3.02 -9.17 11.69
N TRP A 189 2.99 -10.45 12.14
CA TRP A 189 2.05 -11.44 11.63
C TRP A 189 1.43 -12.32 12.72
N GLU A 190 0.15 -12.58 12.55
CA GLU A 190 -0.57 -13.61 13.29
C GLU A 190 -1.40 -14.49 12.36
N ARG A 191 -1.67 -15.70 12.81
CA ARG A 191 -2.64 -16.61 12.21
C ARG A 191 -3.94 -16.44 12.95
N CYS A 192 -5.03 -16.27 12.21
CA CYS A 192 -6.38 -16.19 12.73
C CYS A 192 -7.14 -17.47 12.37
N VAL A 193 -7.89 -17.98 13.34
CA VAL A 193 -8.79 -19.13 13.19
C VAL A 193 -10.18 -18.68 13.60
N VAL A 194 -11.18 -18.91 12.76
CA VAL A 194 -12.57 -18.62 13.07
C VAL A 194 -13.46 -19.75 12.60
N GLU A 195 -14.39 -20.16 13.46
CA GLU A 195 -15.37 -21.19 13.16
C GLU A 195 -16.73 -20.56 12.86
N ASP A 196 -17.40 -21.11 11.87
CA ASP A 196 -18.77 -20.79 11.55
C ASP A 196 -19.72 -21.40 12.59
N GLU A 197 -20.55 -20.57 13.22
CA GLU A 197 -21.51 -21.05 14.22
C GLU A 197 -22.81 -21.60 13.58
N ALA A 198 -23.03 -21.37 12.27
CA ALA A 198 -24.25 -21.78 11.59
C ALA A 198 -24.24 -23.28 11.20
N GLY A 199 -25.44 -23.89 11.10
CA GLY A 199 -25.64 -25.33 10.85
C GLY A 199 -26.36 -25.67 9.56
N SER A 200 -26.01 -25.03 8.45
CA SER A 200 -26.60 -25.32 7.13
C SER A 200 -25.87 -26.44 6.38
N SER A 201 -26.55 -27.08 5.43
CA SER A 201 -25.97 -28.08 4.52
C SER A 201 -25.05 -27.49 3.45
N ILE A 202 -25.24 -26.21 3.10
CA ILE A 202 -24.39 -25.46 2.16
C ILE A 202 -23.88 -24.23 2.87
N ARG A 203 -22.55 -24.10 2.94
CA ARG A 203 -21.85 -22.98 3.54
C ARG A 203 -20.65 -22.60 2.69
N PHE A 204 -20.39 -21.29 2.63
CA PHE A 204 -19.23 -20.69 2.00
C PHE A 204 -18.51 -19.82 3.02
N GLY A 205 -17.20 -19.66 2.87
CA GLY A 205 -16.37 -18.79 3.70
C GLY A 205 -15.43 -17.96 2.85
N ARG A 206 -15.23 -16.68 3.21
CA ARG A 206 -14.22 -15.79 2.63
C ARG A 206 -13.66 -14.85 3.68
N VAL A 207 -12.48 -14.32 3.43
CA VAL A 207 -11.96 -13.16 4.18
C VAL A 207 -12.07 -11.95 3.27
N LYS A 208 -12.90 -10.98 3.65
CA LYS A 208 -12.95 -9.68 2.97
C LYS A 208 -11.83 -8.81 3.51
N VAL A 209 -10.98 -8.31 2.63
CA VAL A 209 -9.87 -7.42 2.97
C VAL A 209 -10.21 -6.01 2.49
N LYS A 210 -9.89 -5.00 3.30
CA LYS A 210 -9.97 -3.59 2.95
C LYS A 210 -8.66 -2.90 3.30
N TRP A 211 -8.28 -1.93 2.48
CA TRP A 211 -7.25 -0.93 2.77
C TRP A 211 -7.85 0.22 3.58
#